data_AF-A0A971JEU3-F1
#
_entry.id   AF-A0A971JEU3-F1
#
_cell.length_a   1.000
_cell.length_b   1.000
_cell.length_c   1.000
_cell.angle_alpha   90.00
_cell.angle_beta   90.00
_cell.angle_gamma   90.00
#
_symmetry.space_group_name_H-M   'P 1'
#
loop_
_entity.id
_entity.type
_entity.pdbx_description
1 polymer ?
#
loop_
_entity_poly.entity_id
_entity_poly.type
_entity_poly.pdbx_seq_one_letter_code
_entity_poly.pdbx_strand_id
1 'polypeptide(L)' 'MYSLKESYYDGRGNLRNPGESYLDGEGIMREPGEDYFDYFGILRQAYDEFYDSHGIIRQYDESFYDGSGNMSER' A
#
# COMPACT_ATOMS: atom_id res chain seq x y z
N MET A 1 -0.16 1.11 -1.46
CA MET A 1 0.23 0.71 -0.08
C MET A 1 1.57 0.03 -0.16
N TYR A 2 2.50 0.39 0.71
CA TYR A 2 3.85 -0.16 0.70
C TYR A 2 4.36 -0.37 2.12
N SER A 3 5.25 -1.35 2.29
CA SER A 3 6.04 -1.53 3.52
C SER A 3 7.46 -1.01 3.32
N LEU A 4 8.02 -0.41 4.37
CA LEU A 4 9.43 -0.08 4.51
C LEU A 4 10.19 -1.05 5.44
N LYS A 5 9.50 -2.07 5.96
CA LYS A 5 10.07 -3.02 6.94
C LYS A 5 10.23 -4.43 6.41
N GLU A 6 9.25 -4.90 5.64
CA GLU A 6 9.23 -6.27 5.11
C GLU A 6 8.68 -6.35 3.68
N SER A 7 8.81 -7.52 3.06
CA SER A 7 8.24 -7.74 1.74
C SER A 7 6.70 -7.79 1.81
N TYR A 8 6.05 -7.25 0.80
CA TYR A 8 4.59 -7.13 0.73
C TYR A 8 4.10 -7.29 -0.70
N TYR A 9 2.82 -7.58 -0.89
CA TYR A 9 2.20 -7.57 -2.22
C TYR A 9 1.58 -6.20 -2.54
N ASP A 10 1.96 -5.60 -3.66
CA ASP A 10 1.45 -4.29 -4.10
C ASP A 10 -0.03 -4.33 -4.54
N GLY A 11 -0.59 -3.18 -4.96
CA GLY A 11 -2.00 -3.05 -5.38
C GLY A 11 -2.41 -3.92 -6.57
N ARG A 12 -1.43 -4.54 -7.26
CA ARG A 12 -1.66 -5.50 -8.36
C ARG A 12 -1.19 -6.92 -8.01
N GLY A 13 -0.87 -7.20 -6.74
CA GLY A 13 -0.49 -8.52 -6.26
C GLY A 13 0.93 -8.93 -6.62
N ASN A 14 1.84 -7.98 -6.89
CA ASN A 14 3.25 -8.30 -7.13
C ASN A 14 4.04 -8.17 -5.82
N LEU A 15 4.89 -9.17 -5.54
CA LEU A 15 5.78 -9.12 -4.39
C LEU A 15 6.83 -8.01 -4.57
N ARG A 16 6.98 -7.17 -3.54
CA ARG A 16 7.96 -6.08 -3.45
C ARG A 16 8.78 -6.20 -2.19
N ASN A 17 10.01 -5.70 -2.24
CA ASN A 17 10.85 -5.50 -1.07
C ASN A 17 10.69 -4.08 -0.52
N PRO A 18 11.06 -3.85 0.75
CA PRO A 18 11.10 -2.52 1.34
C PRO A 18 11.82 -1.48 0.47
N GLY A 19 11.14 -0.37 0.21
CA GLY A 19 11.72 0.76 -0.54
C GLY A 19 11.71 0.60 -2.07
N GLU A 20 11.23 -0.52 -2.62
CA GLU A 20 11.03 -0.66 -4.06
C GLU A 20 9.82 0.13 -4.56
N SER A 21 9.86 0.53 -5.83
CA SER A 21 8.69 1.04 -6.51
C SER A 21 7.60 -0.03 -6.63
N TYR A 22 6.35 0.41 -6.62
CA TYR A 22 5.19 -0.48 -6.52
C TYR A 22 4.04 0.01 -7.39
N LEU A 23 3.10 -0.88 -7.70
CA LEU A 23 1.86 -0.51 -8.38
C LEU A 23 0.78 -0.17 -7.34
N ASP A 24 0.16 1.01 -7.44
CA ASP A 24 -0.97 1.39 -6.59
C ASP A 24 -2.27 0.65 -6.97
N GLY A 25 -3.40 0.96 -6.30
CA GLY A 25 -4.69 0.31 -6.55
C GLY A 25 -5.16 0.42 -8.02
N GLU A 26 -4.77 1.50 -8.70
CA GLU A 26 -5.07 1.75 -10.11
C GLU A 26 -3.98 1.20 -11.05
N GLY A 27 -2.92 0.59 -10.53
CA GLY A 27 -1.83 0.04 -11.34
C GLY A 27 -0.86 1.09 -11.86
N ILE A 28 -0.78 2.25 -11.21
CA ILE A 28 0.21 3.28 -11.53
C ILE A 28 1.48 2.97 -10.73
N MET A 29 2.64 3.04 -11.38
CA MET A 29 3.93 2.87 -10.71
C MET A 29 4.23 4.08 -9.83
N ARG A 30 4.58 3.82 -8.57
CA ARG A 30 4.86 4.83 -7.54
C ARG A 30 6.19 4.55 -6.87
N GLU A 31 6.85 5.61 -6.44
CA GLU A 31 7.92 5.54 -5.44
C GLU A 31 7.33 5.63 -4.01
N PRO A 32 7.99 5.05 -3.00
CA PRO A 32 7.61 5.25 -1.60
C PRO A 32 7.58 6.74 -1.24
N GLY A 33 6.48 7.19 -0.65
CA GLY A 33 6.28 8.60 -0.27
C GLY A 33 5.54 9.46 -1.31
N GLU A 34 5.25 8.93 -2.50
CA GLU A 34 4.35 9.60 -3.45
C GLU A 34 2.88 9.44 -3.08
N ASP A 35 2.05 10.37 -3.56
CA ASP A 35 0.59 10.23 -3.53
C ASP A 35 0.17 9.01 -4.35
N TYR A 36 -0.84 8.28 -3.89
CA TYR A 36 -1.24 7.00 -4.47
C TYR A 36 -2.75 6.77 -4.37
N PHE A 37 -3.27 5.89 -5.21
CA PHE A 37 -4.66 5.41 -5.07
C PHE A 37 -4.72 4.22 -4.11
N ASP A 38 -5.56 4.33 -3.07
CA ASP A 38 -5.82 3.25 -2.12
C ASP A 38 -6.68 2.12 -2.72
N TYR A 39 -7.06 1.13 -1.90
CA TYR A 39 -7.81 -0.03 -2.37
C TYR A 39 -9.17 0.33 -3.02
N PHE A 40 -9.80 1.44 -2.61
CA PHE A 40 -11.06 1.91 -3.19
C PHE A 40 -10.86 2.94 -4.31
N GLY A 41 -9.62 3.16 -4.78
CA GLY A 41 -9.33 4.12 -5.83
C GLY A 41 -9.41 5.58 -5.36
N ILE A 42 -9.26 5.83 -4.06
CA ILE A 42 -9.23 7.19 -3.50
C ILE A 42 -7.77 7.68 -3.51
N LEU A 43 -7.54 8.87 -4.06
CA LEU A 43 -6.21 9.49 -4.02
C LEU A 43 -5.87 9.88 -2.57
N ARG A 44 -4.73 9.38 -2.06
CA ARG A 44 -4.21 9.63 -0.72
C ARG A 44 -2.85 10.29 -0.80
N GLN A 45 -2.57 11.17 0.15
CA GLN A 45 -1.18 11.54 0.42
C GLN A 45 -0.48 10.39 1.14
N ALA A 46 0.83 10.26 0.98
CA ALA A 46 1.59 9.12 1.52
C ALA A 46 1.38 8.89 3.03
N TYR A 47 1.10 9.94 3.79
CA TYR A 47 0.98 9.90 5.24
C TYR A 47 -0.46 10.10 5.76
N ASP A 48 -1.46 10.03 4.88
CA ASP A 48 -2.87 10.04 5.26
C ASP A 48 -3.33 8.65 5.71
N GLU A 49 -4.50 8.61 6.35
CA GLU A 49 -5.27 7.38 6.50
C GLU A 49 -5.69 6.83 5.13
N PHE A 50 -5.81 5.52 5.04
CA PHE A 50 -6.10 4.83 3.78
C PHE A 50 -6.93 3.57 4.02
N TYR A 51 -7.59 3.06 2.97
CA TYR A 51 -8.23 1.73 3.00
C TYR A 51 -7.29 0.63 2.51
N ASP A 52 -7.07 -0.37 3.37
CA ASP A 52 -6.31 -1.60 3.03
C ASP A 52 -7.09 -2.56 2.12
N SER A 53 -6.48 -3.67 1.73
CA SER A 53 -7.11 -4.63 0.80
C SER A 53 -8.37 -5.30 1.35
N HIS A 54 -8.62 -5.19 2.65
CA HIS A 54 -9.85 -5.66 3.29
C HIS A 54 -10.87 -4.53 3.46
N GLY A 55 -10.58 -3.32 2.96
CA GLY A 55 -11.43 -2.15 3.10
C GLY A 55 -11.44 -1.57 4.51
N ILE A 56 -10.43 -1.87 5.34
CA ILE A 56 -10.30 -1.32 6.69
C ILE A 56 -9.51 -0.03 6.62
N ILE A 57 -9.98 1.02 7.31
CA ILE A 57 -9.24 2.27 7.42
C ILE A 57 -8.06 2.11 8.38
N ARG A 58 -6.87 2.54 7.96
CA ARG A 58 -5.61 2.42 8.70
C ARG A 58 -4.95 3.77 8.84
N GLN A 59 -4.28 4.00 9.97
CA GLN A 59 -3.32 5.09 10.08
C GLN A 59 -2.06 4.79 9.26
N TYR A 60 -1.31 5.85 8.94
CA TYR A 60 -0.21 5.71 8.01
C TYR A 60 0.95 4.85 8.53
N ASP A 61 1.06 4.51 9.81
CA ASP A 61 2.15 3.72 10.38
C ASP A 61 1.69 2.40 11.00
N GLU A 62 0.40 2.06 10.83
CA GLU A 62 -0.19 0.81 11.30
C GLU A 62 0.07 -0.35 10.35
N SER A 63 -0.01 -1.58 10.89
CA SER A 63 -0.10 -2.78 10.05
C SER A 63 -1.36 -2.75 9.18
N PHE A 64 -1.24 -3.28 7.97
CA PHE A 64 -2.29 -3.28 6.97
C PHE A 64 -2.37 -4.63 6.26
N TYR A 65 -3.49 -4.91 5.61
CA TYR A 65 -3.57 -6.03 4.68
C TYR A 65 -3.10 -5.63 3.28
N ASP A 66 -2.06 -6.30 2.78
CA ASP A 66 -1.44 -6.05 1.49
C ASP A 66 -2.33 -6.47 0.31
N GLY A 67 -1.90 -6.26 -0.94
CA GLY A 67 -2.72 -6.56 -2.12
C GLY A 67 -3.07 -8.04 -2.32
N SER A 68 -2.43 -8.96 -1.59
CA SER A 68 -2.79 -10.39 -1.54
C SER A 68 -3.58 -10.76 -0.28
N GLY A 69 -3.86 -9.80 0.60
CA GLY A 69 -4.62 -9.98 1.83
C GLY A 69 -3.78 -10.47 3.02
N ASN A 70 -2.45 -10.42 2.94
CA ASN A 70 -1.58 -10.76 4.07
C ASN A 70 -1.41 -9.55 4.99
N MET A 71 -1.33 -9.78 6.30
CA MET A 71 -0.98 -8.71 7.23
C MET A 71 0.51 -8.36 7.05
N SER A 72 0.79 -7.08 6.85
CA SER A 72 2.15 -6.54 6.74
C SER A 72 2.31 -5.32 7.64
N GLU A 73 3.51 -5.11 8.16
CA GLU A 73 3.90 -3.84 8.78
C GLU A 73 4.23 -2.80 7.72
N ARG A 74 3.90 -1.54 7.98
CA ARG A 74 4.30 -0.43 7.11
C ARG A 74 5.72 0.06 7.37
#